data_AF-A0A956X2S8-F1
#
_entry.id   AF-A0A956X2S8-F1
#
_cell.length_a   1.000
_cell.length_b   1.000
_cell.length_c   1.000
_cell.angle_alpha   90.00
_cell.angle_beta   90.00
_cell.angle_gamma   90.00
#
_symmetry.space_group_name_H-M   'P 1'
#
loop_
_entity.id
_entity.type
_entity.pdbx_description
1 polymer ?
#
loop_
_entity_poly.entity_id
_entity_poly.type
_entity_poly.pdbx_seq_one_letter_code
_entity_poly.pdbx_strand_id
1 'polypeptide(L)'
;MPRKTSYLKWFTAVYALYALIWMSLEGSLVRVVIMGAGTTAVALAYLIQRSLKNRNWTLAQWMGKTAVWGLLFGLGSSVLTLLFMAVKTGLHAHGPEFTPQQIAWVWQHTPLWAAAGVLAGLGIGLLTAEQATRNNPPKE
;
A
#
# COMPACT_ATOMS: atom_id res chain seq x y z
N MET A 1 -12.00 -18.26 17.80
CA MET A 1 -12.25 -16.91 17.24
C MET A 1 -10.92 -16.25 16.94
N PRO A 2 -10.65 -15.71 15.74
CA PRO A 2 -9.40 -15.02 15.49
C PRO A 2 -9.35 -13.76 16.36
N ARG A 3 -8.34 -13.63 17.23
CA ARG A 3 -8.08 -12.41 18.01
C ARG A 3 -8.05 -11.24 17.01
N LYS A 4 -8.91 -10.23 17.20
CA LYS A 4 -8.78 -8.92 16.52
C LYS A 4 -7.35 -8.43 16.77
N THR A 5 -6.48 -8.52 15.79
CA THR A 5 -5.08 -8.15 15.94
C THR A 5 -5.00 -6.66 16.22
N SER A 6 -4.67 -6.32 17.47
CA SER A 6 -4.51 -4.95 17.97
C SER A 6 -3.54 -4.13 17.11
N TYR A 7 -2.59 -4.80 16.45
CA TYR A 7 -1.52 -4.19 15.67
C TYR A 7 -1.97 -3.27 14.55
N LEU A 8 -3.00 -3.61 13.76
CA LEU A 8 -3.44 -2.72 12.68
C LEU A 8 -4.03 -1.42 13.25
N LYS A 9 -4.73 -1.48 14.39
CA LYS A 9 -5.27 -0.27 15.03
C LYS A 9 -4.15 0.66 15.49
N TRP A 10 -3.13 0.10 16.14
CA TRP A 10 -1.97 0.87 16.57
C TRP A 10 -1.19 1.45 15.40
N PHE A 11 -0.97 0.66 14.35
CA PHE A 11 -0.31 1.11 13.14
C PHE A 11 -1.08 2.27 12.49
N THR A 12 -2.40 2.16 12.36
CA THR A 12 -3.25 3.24 11.86
C THR A 12 -3.21 4.47 12.75
N ALA A 13 -3.18 4.33 14.08
CA ALA A 13 -3.09 5.45 15.01
C ALA A 13 -1.75 6.19 14.89
N VAL A 14 -0.63 5.46 14.85
CA VAL A 14 0.70 6.03 14.61
C VAL A 14 0.77 6.70 13.25
N TYR A 15 0.21 6.06 12.23
CA TYR A 15 0.15 6.62 10.89
C TYR A 15 -0.70 7.91 10.81
N ALA A 16 -1.83 7.95 11.50
CA ALA A 16 -2.66 9.14 11.60
C ALA A 16 -1.93 10.29 12.31
N LEU A 17 -1.19 9.99 13.39
CA LEU A 17 -0.35 10.99 14.06
C LEU A 17 0.74 11.52 13.13
N TYR A 18 1.39 10.64 12.37
CA TYR A 18 2.36 11.05 11.35
C TYR A 18 1.72 11.93 10.27
N ALA A 19 0.50 11.61 9.82
CA ALA A 19 -0.22 12.42 8.85
C ALA A 19 -0.48 13.85 9.35
N LEU A 20 -0.81 14.01 10.65
CA LEU A 20 -0.99 15.33 11.26
C LEU A 20 0.31 16.15 11.27
N ILE A 21 1.44 15.50 11.60
CA ILE A 21 2.76 16.14 11.55
C ILE A 21 3.12 16.49 10.10
N TRP A 22 2.86 15.59 9.15
CA TRP A 22 3.14 15.80 7.74
C TRP A 22 2.42 17.02 7.15
N MET A 23 1.21 17.32 7.63
CA MET A 23 0.46 18.50 7.17
C MET A 23 1.22 19.80 7.40
N SER A 24 1.93 19.96 8.52
CA SER A 24 2.66 21.20 8.87
C SER A 24 4.05 21.31 8.26
N LEU A 25 4.64 20.21 7.80
CA LEU A 25 5.97 20.21 7.19
C LEU A 25 5.93 20.73 5.75
N GLU A 26 6.90 21.52 5.32
CA GLU A 26 7.02 21.95 3.92
C GLU A 26 7.08 20.77 2.92
N GLY A 27 6.63 21.04 1.69
CA GLY A 27 6.63 20.10 0.58
C GLY A 27 7.99 19.45 0.31
N SER A 28 8.05 18.12 0.43
CA SER A 28 9.20 17.30 0.05
C SER A 28 8.72 16.06 -0.67
N LEU A 29 9.23 15.81 -1.89
CA LEU A 29 8.80 14.69 -2.73
C LEU A 29 8.86 13.36 -1.98
N VAL A 30 9.97 13.09 -1.29
CA VAL A 30 10.17 11.85 -0.53
C VAL A 30 9.10 11.69 0.55
N ARG A 31 8.79 12.76 1.30
CA ARG A 31 7.75 12.72 2.35
C ARG A 31 6.37 12.46 1.76
N VAL A 32 6.05 13.04 0.61
CA VAL A 32 4.75 12.83 -0.05
C VAL A 32 4.63 11.41 -0.60
N VAL A 33 5.72 10.84 -1.15
CA VAL A 33 5.76 9.44 -1.58
C VAL A 33 5.56 8.49 -0.40
N ILE A 34 6.22 8.74 0.73
CA ILE A 34 6.04 7.96 1.96
C ILE A 34 4.57 8.02 2.42
N MET A 35 3.94 9.20 2.39
CA MET A 35 2.52 9.34 2.70
C MET A 35 1.61 8.63 1.70
N GLY A 36 1.89 8.72 0.39
CA GLY A 36 1.13 8.01 -0.63
C GLY A 36 1.16 6.50 -0.39
N ALA A 37 2.37 5.95 -0.29
CA ALA A 37 2.59 4.51 -0.07
C ALA A 37 2.05 4.03 1.28
N GLY A 38 2.29 4.79 2.36
CA GLY A 38 1.80 4.48 3.70
C GLY A 38 0.27 4.44 3.75
N THR A 39 -0.40 5.42 3.14
CA THR A 39 -1.87 5.48 3.09
C THR A 39 -2.43 4.29 2.30
N THR A 40 -1.82 3.96 1.16
CA THR A 40 -2.22 2.79 0.36
C THR A 40 -2.01 1.50 1.15
N ALA A 41 -0.89 1.34 1.86
CA ALA A 41 -0.62 0.17 2.69
C ALA A 41 -1.70 -0.03 3.76
N VAL A 42 -2.04 1.03 4.51
CA VAL A 42 -3.07 0.99 5.55
C VAL A 42 -4.43 0.63 4.94
N ALA A 43 -4.83 1.31 3.87
CA ALA A 43 -6.11 1.06 3.21
C ALA A 43 -6.22 -0.39 2.70
N LEU A 44 -5.19 -0.89 2.02
CA LEU A 44 -5.17 -2.27 1.54
C LEU A 44 -5.14 -3.27 2.68
N ALA A 45 -4.39 -3.03 3.76
CA ALA A 45 -4.39 -3.91 4.92
C ALA A 45 -5.80 -4.09 5.51
N TYR A 46 -6.59 -3.01 5.60
CA TYR A 46 -7.99 -3.08 6.01
C TYR A 46 -8.86 -3.89 5.04
N LEU A 47 -8.71 -3.67 3.72
CA LEU A 47 -9.48 -4.38 2.69
C LEU A 47 -9.13 -5.88 2.63
N ILE A 48 -7.85 -6.20 2.75
CA ILE A 48 -7.34 -7.57 2.80
C ILE A 48 -7.91 -8.28 4.03
N GLN A 49 -7.79 -7.68 5.23
CA GLN A 49 -8.37 -8.28 6.45
C GLN A 49 -9.87 -8.56 6.33
N ARG A 50 -10.62 -7.70 5.63
CA ARG A 50 -12.04 -7.90 5.39
C ARG A 50 -12.31 -9.04 4.37
N SER A 51 -11.48 -9.15 3.34
CA SER A 51 -11.68 -10.10 2.24
C SER A 51 -11.22 -11.54 2.53
N LEU A 52 -10.33 -11.75 3.51
CA LEU A 52 -9.75 -13.05 3.86
C LEU A 52 -10.65 -13.98 4.72
N LYS A 53 -11.94 -13.69 4.88
CA LYS A 53 -12.81 -14.55 5.71
C LYS A 53 -13.16 -15.89 5.04
N ASN A 54 -12.72 -16.98 5.67
CA ASN A 54 -13.28 -18.33 5.66
C ASN A 54 -13.55 -18.94 4.26
N ARG A 55 -12.51 -19.11 3.44
CA ARG A 55 -12.63 -19.71 2.11
C ARG A 55 -11.43 -20.59 1.76
N ASN A 56 -11.69 -21.74 1.15
CA ASN A 56 -10.68 -22.64 0.58
C ASN A 56 -10.31 -22.13 -0.81
N TRP A 57 -9.18 -21.44 -0.94
CA TRP A 57 -8.72 -20.94 -2.24
C TRP A 57 -7.70 -21.91 -2.83
N THR A 58 -7.74 -22.08 -4.15
CA THR A 58 -6.66 -22.78 -4.84
C THR A 58 -5.39 -21.92 -4.86
N LEU A 59 -4.22 -22.54 -5.07
CA LEU A 59 -2.95 -21.83 -5.20
C LEU A 59 -3.03 -20.74 -6.28
N ALA A 60 -3.59 -21.05 -7.45
CA ALA A 60 -3.75 -20.08 -8.54
C ALA A 60 -4.63 -18.88 -8.14
N GLN A 61 -5.73 -19.11 -7.42
CA GLN A 61 -6.59 -18.04 -6.92
C GLN A 61 -5.89 -17.17 -5.87
N TRP A 62 -5.09 -17.78 -4.99
CA TRP A 62 -4.28 -17.06 -4.00
C TRP A 62 -3.21 -16.20 -4.68
N MET A 63 -2.51 -16.77 -5.66
CA MET A 63 -1.49 -16.08 -6.45
C MET A 63 -2.07 -14.90 -7.22
N GLY A 64 -3.19 -15.10 -7.93
CA GLY A 64 -3.86 -14.03 -8.65
C GLY A 64 -4.27 -12.88 -7.74
N LYS A 65 -4.80 -13.17 -6.54
CA LYS A 65 -5.23 -12.11 -5.61
C LYS A 65 -4.07 -11.37 -4.97
N THR A 66 -3.01 -12.06 -4.58
CA THR A 66 -1.82 -11.40 -4.02
C THR A 66 -1.11 -10.54 -5.06
N ALA A 67 -1.06 -10.97 -6.33
CA ALA A 67 -0.65 -10.14 -7.46
C ALA A 67 -1.51 -8.89 -7.63
N VAL A 68 -2.85 -9.04 -7.57
CA VAL A 68 -3.80 -7.90 -7.65
C VAL A 68 -3.61 -6.92 -6.49
N TRP A 69 -3.42 -7.40 -5.26
CA TRP A 69 -3.12 -6.51 -4.13
C TRP A 69 -1.79 -5.79 -4.30
N GLY A 70 -0.77 -6.47 -4.82
CA GLY A 70 0.50 -5.87 -5.20
C GLY A 70 0.35 -4.78 -6.25
N LEU A 71 -0.40 -5.04 -7.32
CA LEU A 71 -0.71 -4.06 -8.37
C LEU A 71 -1.41 -2.82 -7.79
N LEU A 72 -2.46 -3.05 -7.00
CA LEU A 72 -3.23 -1.99 -6.35
C LEU A 72 -2.36 -1.19 -5.37
N PHE A 73 -1.37 -1.81 -4.74
CA PHE A 73 -0.41 -1.11 -3.90
C PHE A 73 0.45 -0.15 -4.73
N GLY A 74 1.06 -0.61 -5.83
CA GLY A 74 1.89 0.24 -6.69
C GLY A 74 1.12 1.40 -7.33
N LEU A 75 -0.05 1.11 -7.91
CA LEU A 75 -0.92 2.12 -8.52
C LEU A 75 -1.49 3.08 -7.47
N GLY A 76 -2.03 2.54 -6.38
CA GLY A 76 -2.59 3.35 -5.29
C GLY A 76 -1.57 4.30 -4.69
N SER A 77 -0.33 3.84 -4.49
CA SER A 77 0.76 4.67 -3.97
C SER A 77 1.06 5.86 -4.89
N SER A 78 1.09 5.61 -6.21
CA SER A 78 1.33 6.65 -7.22
C SER A 78 0.20 7.68 -7.26
N VAL A 79 -1.05 7.21 -7.32
CA VAL A 79 -2.24 8.06 -7.37
C VAL A 79 -2.37 8.90 -6.10
N LEU A 80 -2.22 8.30 -4.91
CA LEU A 80 -2.29 9.05 -3.66
C LEU A 80 -1.13 10.03 -3.51
N THR A 81 0.07 9.69 -3.99
CA THR A 81 1.20 10.65 -4.02
C THR A 81 0.84 11.88 -4.85
N LEU A 82 0.32 11.70 -6.07
CA LEU A 82 -0.09 12.81 -6.94
C LEU A 82 -1.21 13.65 -6.32
N LEU A 83 -2.20 13.00 -5.69
CA LEU A 83 -3.27 13.70 -4.97
C LEU A 83 -2.71 14.52 -3.79
N PHE A 84 -1.80 13.96 -3.01
CA PHE A 84 -1.18 14.68 -1.90
C PHE A 84 -0.28 15.82 -2.37
N MET A 85 0.43 15.68 -3.50
CA MET A 85 1.16 16.79 -4.12
C MET A 85 0.21 17.93 -4.50
N ALA A 86 -0.95 17.60 -5.09
CA ALA A 86 -1.97 18.58 -5.45
C ALA A 86 -2.55 19.28 -4.21
N VAL A 87 -2.89 18.54 -3.16
CA VAL A 87 -3.38 19.09 -1.88
C VAL A 87 -2.36 20.04 -1.26
N LYS A 88 -1.10 19.61 -1.15
CA LYS A 88 0.01 20.43 -0.62
C LYS A 88 0.24 21.72 -1.41
N THR A 89 0.17 21.63 -2.73
CA THR A 89 0.27 22.78 -3.63
C THR A 89 -0.92 23.74 -3.48
N GLY A 90 -2.14 23.21 -3.33
CA GLY A 90 -3.35 24.03 -3.18
C GLY A 90 -3.52 24.67 -1.81
N LEU A 91 -2.97 24.05 -0.76
CA LEU A 91 -3.07 24.56 0.62
C LEU A 91 -2.09 25.69 0.92
N HIS A 92 -0.96 25.77 0.21
CA HIS A 92 0.05 26.81 0.46
C HIS A 92 -0.17 28.03 -0.43
N ALA A 93 -0.35 29.19 0.21
CA ALA A 93 -0.62 30.47 -0.47
C ALA A 93 0.61 31.11 -1.13
N HIS A 94 1.79 30.48 -1.08
CA HIS A 94 3.06 31.03 -1.58
C HIS A 94 3.53 30.43 -2.92
N GLY A 95 2.63 29.77 -3.67
CA GLY A 95 2.92 29.19 -4.97
C GLY A 95 3.21 27.68 -4.93
N PRO A 96 3.58 27.08 -6.08
CA PRO A 96 3.71 25.64 -6.21
C PRO A 96 4.82 25.05 -5.33
N GLU A 97 4.47 24.10 -4.46
CA GLU A 97 5.46 23.39 -3.64
C GLU A 97 6.25 22.34 -4.42
N PHE A 98 5.70 21.85 -5.54
CA PHE A 98 6.33 20.83 -6.37
C PHE A 98 6.55 21.34 -7.78
N THR A 99 7.70 21.01 -8.35
CA THR A 99 8.02 21.36 -9.73
C THR A 99 7.28 20.43 -10.71
N PRO A 100 7.01 20.88 -11.94
CA PRO A 100 6.46 20.01 -12.99
C PRO A 100 7.29 18.74 -13.21
N GLN A 101 8.61 18.83 -13.06
CA GLN A 101 9.53 17.69 -13.20
C GLN A 101 9.30 16.64 -12.11
N GLN A 102 9.02 17.04 -10.87
CA GLN A 102 8.71 16.10 -9.79
C GLN A 102 7.39 15.37 -10.02
N ILE A 103 6.37 16.07 -10.51
CA ILE A 103 5.07 15.48 -10.86
C ILE A 103 5.25 14.47 -12.00
N ALA A 104 5.96 14.88 -13.06
CA ALA A 104 6.27 14.01 -14.19
C ALA A 104 7.06 12.78 -13.78
N TRP A 105 8.01 12.92 -12.84
CA TRP A 105 8.78 11.80 -12.31
C TRP A 105 7.87 10.74 -11.67
N VAL A 106 6.91 11.12 -10.81
CA VAL A 106 5.97 10.17 -10.20
C VAL A 106 5.13 9.47 -11.25
N TRP A 107 4.62 10.22 -12.23
CA TRP A 107 3.82 9.67 -13.32
C TRP A 107 4.60 8.65 -14.16
N GLN A 108 5.82 9.00 -14.56
CA GLN A 108 6.68 8.13 -15.37
C GLN A 108 7.12 6.85 -14.63
N HIS A 109 7.24 6.89 -13.30
CA HIS A 109 7.61 5.73 -12.50
C HIS A 109 6.40 4.87 -12.06
N THR A 110 5.17 5.33 -12.32
CA THR A 110 3.95 4.59 -11.97
C THR A 110 3.92 3.16 -12.55
N PRO A 111 4.28 2.91 -13.83
CA PRO A 111 4.32 1.55 -14.38
C PRO A 111 5.36 0.66 -13.67
N LEU A 112 6.52 1.22 -13.31
CA LEU A 112 7.56 0.51 -12.58
C LEU A 112 7.07 0.11 -11.18
N TRP A 113 6.40 1.03 -10.47
CA TRP A 113 5.86 0.76 -9.13
C TRP A 113 4.73 -0.27 -9.18
N ALA A 114 3.89 -0.23 -10.22
CA ALA A 114 2.86 -1.24 -10.46
C ALA A 114 3.48 -2.63 -10.68
N ALA A 115 4.51 -2.74 -11.52
CA ALA A 115 5.23 -3.99 -11.77
C ALA A 115 5.94 -4.51 -10.51
N ALA A 116 6.66 -3.64 -9.79
CA ALA A 116 7.29 -3.98 -8.52
C ALA A 116 6.27 -4.46 -7.48
N GLY A 117 5.11 -3.80 -7.43
CA GLY A 117 3.98 -4.21 -6.60
C GLY A 117 3.49 -5.62 -6.93
N VAL A 118 3.24 -5.93 -8.21
CA VAL A 118 2.84 -7.27 -8.66
C VAL A 118 3.86 -8.32 -8.25
N LEU A 119 5.15 -8.07 -8.50
CA LEU A 119 6.24 -8.99 -8.13
C LEU A 119 6.29 -9.22 -6.63
N ALA A 120 6.19 -8.16 -5.82
CA ALA A 120 6.14 -8.26 -4.37
C ALA A 120 4.92 -9.05 -3.89
N GLY A 121 3.75 -8.79 -4.48
CA GLY A 121 2.51 -9.51 -4.22
C GLY A 121 2.64 -11.01 -4.49
N LEU A 122 3.16 -11.39 -5.66
CA LEU A 122 3.44 -12.78 -6.01
C LEU A 122 4.44 -13.42 -5.04
N GLY A 123 5.53 -12.72 -4.70
CA GLY A 123 6.50 -13.21 -3.71
C GLY A 123 5.85 -13.52 -2.35
N ILE A 124 5.01 -12.61 -1.84
CA ILE A 124 4.25 -12.83 -0.60
C ILE A 124 3.30 -14.01 -0.75
N GLY A 125 2.61 -14.13 -1.88
CA GLY A 125 1.68 -15.21 -2.13
C GLY A 125 2.36 -16.59 -2.13
N LEU A 126 3.58 -16.70 -2.66
CA LEU A 126 4.37 -17.94 -2.67
C LEU A 126 4.80 -18.33 -1.25
N LEU A 127 5.38 -17.38 -0.51
CA LEU A 127 5.83 -17.60 0.87
C LEU A 127 4.68 -18.03 1.79
N THR A 128 3.52 -17.40 1.63
CA THR A 128 2.34 -17.72 2.45
C THR A 128 1.68 -19.04 2.05
N ALA A 129 1.69 -19.40 0.77
CA ALA A 129 1.21 -20.71 0.31
C ALA A 129 2.10 -21.84 0.84
N GLU A 130 3.42 -21.69 0.78
CA GLU A 130 4.36 -22.67 1.33
C GLU A 130 4.14 -22.88 2.84
N GLN A 131 3.99 -21.79 3.59
CA GLN A 131 3.70 -21.85 5.03
C GLN A 131 2.39 -22.60 5.31
N ALA A 132 1.35 -22.39 4.49
CA ALA A 132 0.06 -23.06 4.67
C ALA A 132 0.14 -24.57 4.45
N THR A 133 0.92 -25.03 3.46
CA THR A 133 1.18 -26.45 3.22
C THR A 133 1.98 -27.08 4.35
N ARG A 134 3.02 -26.40 4.86
CA ARG A 134 3.82 -26.90 6.00
C ARG A 134 2.99 -27.10 7.28
N ASN A 135 1.99 -26.26 7.51
CA ASN A 135 1.15 -26.32 8.71
C ASN A 135 0.02 -27.37 8.63
N ASN A 136 -0.31 -27.87 7.44
CA ASN A 136 -1.38 -28.85 7.23
C ASN A 136 -0.90 -29.95 6.27
N PRO A 137 -0.03 -30.87 6.73
CA PRO A 137 0.43 -31.97 5.90
C PRO A 137 -0.76 -32.86 5.47
N PRO A 138 -0.70 -33.47 4.27
CA PRO A 138 -1.71 -34.44 3.84
C PRO A 138 -1.80 -35.57 4.87
N LYS A 139 -3.02 -35.98 5.21
CA LYS A 139 -3.25 -37.15 6.07
C LYS A 139 -2.99 -38.39 5.22
N GLU A 140 -2.05 -39.21 5.65
CA GLU A 140 -1.79 -40.55 5.10
C GLU A 140 -2.97 -41.50 5.33
#